data_AF-A0A536XJU5-F1
#
_entry.id   AF-A0A536XJU5-F1
#
_cell.length_a   1.000
_cell.length_b   1.000
_cell.length_c   1.000
_cell.angle_alpha   90.00
_cell.angle_beta   90.00
_cell.angle_gamma   90.00
#
_symmetry.space_group_name_H-M   'P 1'
#
loop_
_entity.id
_entity.type
_entity.pdbx_description
1 polymer ?
#
loop_
_entity_poly.entity_id
_entity_poly.type
_entity_poly.pdbx_seq_one_letter_code
_entity_poly.pdbx_strand_id
1 'polypeptide(L)'
;MQNVPLLFGAICSQYSGRVRSYLVMPDGEWIADSTIILDRMEARHPQQSVLPPDPVHALFAMLCDAWGGEFWLPADEWTRWSRAEHYPWWREELGEGLFAGFPKTLKNTLADKVADSIRALLPKAGFTAEAAPLIERWTKRQADALDAHFAQHAYLSGERASR
;
A
#
# COMPACT_ATOMS: atom_id res chain seq x y z
N MET A 1 -21.98 12.77 18.11
CA MET A 1 -20.77 13.06 17.31
C MET A 1 -19.63 13.25 18.29
N GLN A 2 -19.00 12.16 18.70
CA GLN A 2 -17.86 12.22 19.62
C GLN A 2 -16.64 12.68 18.85
N ASN A 3 -15.95 13.64 19.45
CA ASN A 3 -14.74 14.29 18.98
C ASN A 3 -13.79 13.27 18.34
N VAL A 4 -13.51 13.44 17.05
CA VAL A 4 -12.36 12.85 16.35
C VAL A 4 -11.31 13.96 16.35
N PRO A 5 -10.51 14.14 17.43
CA PRO A 5 -9.53 15.19 17.45
C PRO A 5 -8.39 14.74 16.54
N LEU A 6 -8.26 15.39 15.36
CA LEU A 6 -7.01 15.54 14.60
C LEU A 6 -6.02 14.38 14.79
N LEU A 7 -6.45 13.21 14.32
CA LEU A 7 -5.86 11.89 14.58
C LEU A 7 -4.61 11.60 13.74
N PHE A 8 -3.99 12.62 13.13
CA PHE A 8 -2.76 12.46 12.35
C PHE A 8 -1.49 12.77 13.16
N GLY A 9 -1.56 13.55 14.24
CA GLY A 9 -0.37 14.07 14.91
C GLY A 9 0.00 13.43 16.26
N ALA A 10 -0.98 13.21 17.15
CA ALA A 10 -0.68 12.88 18.54
C ALA A 10 -0.55 11.38 18.83
N ILE A 11 -1.31 10.52 18.12
CA ILE A 11 -1.43 9.09 18.45
C ILE A 11 -0.44 8.22 17.65
N CYS A 12 -0.01 8.70 16.47
CA CYS A 12 1.14 8.13 15.75
C CYS A 12 2.48 8.33 16.46
N SER A 13 2.53 9.04 17.61
CA SER A 13 3.78 9.31 18.32
C SER A 13 4.34 8.09 19.07
N GLN A 14 3.50 7.13 19.49
CA GLN A 14 3.97 5.87 20.07
C GLN A 14 4.56 4.90 19.03
N TYR A 15 4.07 4.97 17.78
CA TYR A 15 4.60 4.24 16.62
C TYR A 15 5.09 5.22 15.56
N SER A 16 6.04 6.07 15.95
CA SER A 16 6.93 6.85 15.06
C SER A 16 6.38 7.29 13.69
N GLY A 17 5.24 7.97 13.57
CA GLY A 17 4.86 8.76 12.37
C GLY A 17 4.99 8.11 10.97
N ARG A 18 5.11 6.78 10.87
CA ARG A 18 5.52 6.04 9.66
C ARG A 18 4.64 4.83 9.36
N VAL A 19 3.55 4.66 10.11
CA VAL A 19 2.67 3.51 9.90
C VAL A 19 1.65 3.86 8.81
N ARG A 20 1.68 3.11 7.71
CA ARG A 20 0.76 3.26 6.56
C ARG A 20 -0.63 2.68 6.84
N SER A 21 -0.73 1.70 7.75
CA SER A 21 -1.98 1.01 8.08
C SER A 21 -2.09 0.70 9.57
N TYR A 22 -3.24 1.00 10.17
CA TYR A 22 -3.53 0.72 11.56
C TYR A 22 -4.97 0.21 11.74
N LEU A 23 -5.20 -0.54 12.81
CA LEU A 23 -6.50 -1.08 13.22
C LEU A 23 -6.72 -0.79 14.70
N VAL A 24 -7.93 -0.34 15.05
CA VAL A 24 -8.37 -0.17 16.44
C VAL A 24 -9.41 -1.24 16.74
N MET A 25 -9.12 -2.08 17.73
CA MET A 25 -9.97 -3.19 18.14
C MET A 25 -11.14 -2.70 19.00
N PRO A 26 -12.24 -3.48 19.13
CA PRO A 26 -13.38 -3.11 19.96
C PRO A 26 -13.07 -2.91 21.45
N ASP A 27 -11.99 -3.54 21.94
CA ASP A 27 -11.49 -3.39 23.32
C ASP A 27 -10.55 -2.17 23.49
N GLY A 28 -10.31 -1.42 22.41
CA GLY A 28 -9.42 -0.26 22.40
C GLY A 28 -7.95 -0.58 22.14
N GLU A 29 -7.59 -1.84 21.85
CA GLU A 29 -6.23 -2.19 21.42
C GLU A 29 -5.90 -1.54 20.05
N TRP A 30 -4.72 -0.97 19.93
CA TRP A 30 -4.21 -0.40 18.66
C TRP A 30 -3.17 -1.34 18.07
N ILE A 31 -3.35 -1.68 16.79
CA ILE A 31 -2.44 -2.52 16.03
C ILE A 31 -2.00 -1.74 14.81
N ALA A 32 -0.70 -1.74 14.57
CA ALA A 32 -0.04 -1.05 13.47
C ALA A 32 0.73 -2.09 12.65
N ASP A 33 0.94 -1.82 11.36
CA ASP A 33 1.54 -2.72 10.36
C ASP A 33 0.56 -3.76 9.81
N SER A 34 0.44 -3.83 8.48
CA SER A 34 -0.51 -4.72 7.80
C SER A 34 -0.21 -6.20 8.05
N THR A 35 1.06 -6.58 8.12
CA THR A 35 1.50 -7.96 8.38
C THR A 35 1.08 -8.38 9.79
N ILE A 36 1.31 -7.52 10.77
CA ILE A 36 0.93 -7.77 12.17
C ILE A 36 -0.59 -7.80 12.33
N ILE A 37 -1.30 -6.88 11.66
CA ILE A 37 -2.77 -6.87 11.64
C ILE A 37 -3.29 -8.20 11.07
N LEU A 38 -2.76 -8.66 9.93
CA LEU A 38 -3.16 -9.93 9.33
C LEU A 38 -2.91 -11.11 10.28
N ASP A 39 -1.73 -11.22 10.87
CA ASP A 39 -1.40 -12.31 11.80
C ASP A 39 -2.34 -12.33 13.02
N ARG A 40 -2.69 -11.15 13.55
CA ARG A 40 -3.64 -11.04 14.66
C ARG A 40 -5.04 -11.47 14.24
N MET A 41 -5.49 -11.08 13.05
CA MET A 41 -6.81 -11.44 12.54
C MET A 41 -6.91 -12.93 12.23
N GLU A 42 -5.87 -13.52 11.64
CA GLU A 42 -5.77 -14.97 11.41
C GLU A 42 -5.90 -15.77 12.71
N ALA A 43 -5.22 -15.34 13.78
CA ALA A 43 -5.33 -15.99 15.08
C ALA A 43 -6.72 -15.86 15.72
N ARG A 44 -7.42 -14.74 15.46
CA ARG A 44 -8.75 -14.47 16.05
C ARG A 44 -9.90 -15.10 15.25
N HIS A 45 -9.73 -15.29 13.95
CA HIS A 45 -10.76 -15.76 13.01
C HIS A 45 -10.27 -16.95 12.15
N PRO A 46 -9.97 -18.11 12.75
CA PRO A 46 -9.35 -19.22 12.04
C PRO A 46 -10.25 -19.93 11.01
N GLN A 47 -11.57 -19.64 11.00
CA GLN A 47 -12.54 -20.35 10.16
C GLN A 47 -12.35 -20.09 8.65
N GLN A 48 -11.77 -18.94 8.29
CA GLN A 48 -11.53 -18.53 6.92
C GLN A 48 -10.09 -18.02 6.76
N SER A 49 -9.15 -18.83 7.24
CA SER A 49 -7.72 -18.48 7.19
C SER A 49 -7.28 -18.07 5.78
N VAL A 50 -6.46 -17.04 5.66
CA VAL A 50 -5.77 -16.69 4.40
C VAL A 50 -4.43 -17.41 4.24
N LEU A 51 -4.04 -18.22 5.22
CA LEU A 51 -2.90 -19.12 5.13
C LEU A 51 -3.32 -20.51 4.62
N PRO A 52 -2.69 -21.01 3.54
CA PRO A 52 -2.84 -22.39 3.13
C PRO A 52 -2.43 -23.37 4.26
N PRO A 53 -3.17 -24.48 4.47
CA PRO A 53 -2.81 -25.46 5.50
C PRO A 53 -1.56 -26.28 5.13
N ASP A 54 -1.26 -26.38 3.84
CA ASP A 54 -0.04 -27.02 3.35
C ASP A 54 1.18 -26.10 3.60
N PRO A 55 2.23 -26.56 4.29
CA PRO A 55 3.37 -25.71 4.65
C PRO A 55 4.13 -25.12 3.46
N VAL A 56 4.17 -25.80 2.31
CA VAL A 56 4.85 -25.30 1.11
C VAL A 56 4.06 -24.15 0.50
N HIS A 57 2.75 -24.30 0.38
CA HIS A 57 1.88 -23.22 -0.07
C HIS A 57 1.84 -22.05 0.93
N ALA A 58 1.93 -22.32 2.24
CA ALA A 58 2.02 -21.28 3.26
C ALA A 58 3.30 -20.45 3.10
N LEU A 59 4.45 -21.11 2.90
CA LEU A 59 5.72 -20.43 2.63
C LEU A 59 5.64 -19.59 1.34
N PHE A 60 5.04 -20.15 0.28
CA PHE A 60 4.84 -19.44 -0.98
C PHE A 60 3.98 -18.18 -0.79
N ALA A 61 2.86 -18.27 -0.06
CA ALA A 61 2.01 -17.12 0.24
C ALA A 61 2.78 -16.02 1.00
N MET A 62 3.60 -16.39 1.98
CA MET A 62 4.44 -15.42 2.70
C MET A 62 5.49 -14.75 1.79
N LEU A 63 6.05 -15.49 0.83
CA LEU A 63 6.96 -14.90 -0.16
C LEU A 63 6.24 -13.95 -1.11
N CYS A 64 5.00 -14.27 -1.50
CA CYS A 64 4.16 -13.39 -2.32
C CYS A 64 3.81 -12.10 -1.58
N ASP A 65 3.48 -12.17 -0.29
CA ASP A 65 3.20 -11.00 0.57
C ASP A 65 4.43 -10.08 0.63
N ALA A 66 5.61 -10.62 0.93
CA ALA A 66 6.87 -9.86 0.93
C ALA A 66 7.22 -9.31 -0.46
N TRP A 67 6.98 -10.10 -1.52
CA TRP A 67 7.21 -9.67 -2.90
C TRP A 67 6.30 -8.48 -3.27
N GLY A 68 5.01 -8.57 -2.93
CA GLY A 68 4.02 -7.52 -3.13
C GLY A 68 4.34 -6.24 -2.36
N GLY A 69 4.65 -6.36 -1.07
CA GLY A 69 4.90 -5.23 -0.17
C GLY A 69 6.22 -4.49 -0.46
N GLU A 70 7.30 -5.22 -0.74
CA GLU A 70 8.64 -4.62 -0.79
C GLU A 70 9.11 -4.29 -2.21
N PHE A 71 8.75 -5.11 -3.20
CA PHE A 71 9.35 -4.99 -4.54
C PHE A 71 8.51 -4.20 -5.53
N TRP A 72 7.21 -3.99 -5.27
CA TRP A 72 6.36 -3.18 -6.14
C TRP A 72 6.39 -1.68 -5.81
N LEU A 73 6.98 -1.29 -4.67
CA LEU A 73 7.12 0.11 -4.28
C LEU A 73 7.76 0.99 -5.39
N PRO A 74 8.86 0.58 -6.07
CA PRO A 74 9.41 1.39 -7.16
C PRO A 74 8.44 1.60 -8.32
N ALA A 75 7.63 0.60 -8.64
CA ALA A 75 6.63 0.71 -9.70
C ALA A 75 5.50 1.67 -9.32
N ASP A 76 4.99 1.57 -8.08
CA ASP A 76 3.98 2.48 -7.55
C ASP A 76 4.49 3.92 -7.55
N GLU A 77 5.63 4.19 -6.90
CA GLU A 77 6.16 5.54 -6.74
C GLU A 77 6.56 6.16 -8.09
N TRP A 78 7.11 5.37 -9.01
CA TRP A 78 7.43 5.81 -10.38
C TRP A 78 6.18 6.22 -11.16
N THR A 79 5.18 5.34 -11.23
CA THR A 79 3.97 5.58 -12.02
C THR A 79 3.09 6.68 -11.42
N ARG A 80 3.11 6.83 -10.10
CA ARG A 80 2.28 7.77 -9.34
C ARG A 80 2.81 9.20 -9.37
N TRP A 81 4.10 9.38 -9.09
CA TRP A 81 4.63 10.71 -8.80
C TRP A 81 5.55 11.27 -9.89
N SER A 82 6.12 10.41 -10.73
CA SER A 82 7.12 10.80 -11.73
C SER A 82 6.52 11.07 -13.12
N ARG A 83 5.27 10.65 -13.36
CA ARG A 83 4.57 10.85 -14.64
C ARG A 83 3.54 11.98 -14.54
N ALA A 84 3.78 13.06 -15.30
CA ALA A 84 2.91 14.23 -15.30
C ALA A 84 1.47 13.92 -15.75
N GLU A 85 1.30 12.94 -16.64
CA GLU A 85 0.00 12.52 -17.17
C GLU A 85 -0.95 11.92 -16.11
N HIS A 86 -0.41 11.23 -15.10
CA HIS A 86 -1.22 10.60 -14.04
C HIS A 86 -1.48 11.55 -12.86
N TYR A 87 -0.68 12.60 -12.74
CA TYR A 87 -0.71 13.48 -11.58
C TYR A 87 -2.08 14.15 -11.32
N PRO A 88 -2.84 14.63 -12.32
CA PRO A 88 -4.14 15.23 -12.06
C PRO A 88 -5.11 14.31 -11.32
N TRP A 89 -5.14 13.03 -11.69
CA TRP A 89 -5.96 12.02 -11.02
C TRP A 89 -5.46 11.75 -9.60
N TRP A 90 -4.15 11.52 -9.45
CA TRP A 90 -3.55 11.27 -8.13
C TRP A 90 -3.71 12.42 -7.14
N ARG A 91 -3.68 13.65 -7.64
CA ARG A 91 -3.90 14.86 -6.83
C ARG A 91 -5.33 14.91 -6.28
N GLU A 92 -6.31 14.52 -7.09
CA GLU A 92 -7.71 14.46 -6.66
C GLU A 92 -7.89 13.35 -5.61
N GLU A 93 -7.37 12.15 -5.87
CA GLU A 93 -7.39 11.02 -4.91
C GLU A 93 -6.70 11.37 -3.58
N LEU A 94 -5.51 12.00 -3.64
CA LEU A 94 -4.78 12.43 -2.45
C LEU A 94 -5.57 13.50 -1.67
N GLY A 95 -6.21 14.43 -2.38
CA GLY A 95 -7.05 15.47 -1.80
C GLY A 95 -8.29 14.92 -1.10
N GLU A 96 -8.96 13.95 -1.71
CA GLU A 96 -10.11 13.27 -1.12
C GLU A 96 -9.70 12.40 0.07
N GLY A 97 -8.60 11.65 -0.05
CA GLY A 97 -8.13 10.74 0.99
C GLY A 97 -7.63 11.44 2.26
N LEU A 98 -6.89 12.55 2.13
CA LEU A 98 -6.30 13.24 3.28
C LEU A 98 -7.16 14.39 3.82
N PHE A 99 -7.97 15.02 2.97
CA PHE A 99 -8.68 16.26 3.30
C PHE A 99 -10.19 16.14 3.03
N ALA A 100 -10.74 14.94 3.20
CA ALA A 100 -12.18 14.68 3.10
C ALA A 100 -13.01 15.75 3.84
N GLY A 101 -14.06 16.24 3.19
CA GLY A 101 -14.93 17.30 3.72
C GLY A 101 -14.48 18.74 3.47
N PHE A 102 -13.27 18.99 2.98
CA PHE A 102 -12.81 20.34 2.60
C PHE A 102 -13.32 20.75 1.20
N PRO A 103 -13.42 22.06 0.88
CA PRO A 103 -13.72 22.51 -0.47
C PRO A 103 -12.65 22.06 -1.49
N LYS A 104 -13.07 21.75 -2.73
CA LYS A 104 -12.19 21.19 -3.78
C LYS A 104 -10.92 22.02 -4.03
N THR A 105 -11.03 23.35 -4.06
CA THR A 105 -9.87 24.24 -4.28
C THR A 105 -8.84 24.14 -3.16
N LEU A 106 -9.29 24.02 -1.91
CA LEU A 106 -8.44 23.87 -0.74
C LEU A 106 -7.80 22.48 -0.68
N LYS A 107 -8.56 21.41 -0.94
CA LYS A 107 -8.05 20.04 -1.07
C LYS A 107 -6.91 19.95 -2.08
N ASN A 108 -7.15 20.47 -3.28
CA ASN A 108 -6.19 20.51 -4.38
C ASN A 108 -4.89 21.23 -4.00
N THR A 109 -4.99 22.38 -3.33
CA THR A 109 -3.82 23.16 -2.90
C THR A 109 -3.02 22.43 -1.82
N LEU A 110 -3.69 21.76 -0.89
CA LEU A 110 -3.02 20.97 0.16
C LEU A 110 -2.41 19.68 -0.41
N ALA A 111 -3.10 19.02 -1.34
CA ALA A 111 -2.61 17.85 -2.06
C ALA A 111 -1.34 18.18 -2.85
N ASP A 112 -1.28 19.33 -3.52
CA ASP A 112 -0.07 19.78 -4.23
C ASP A 112 1.13 19.91 -3.29
N LYS A 113 0.95 20.50 -2.10
CA LYS A 113 2.02 20.63 -1.10
C LYS A 113 2.54 19.27 -0.59
N VAL A 114 1.63 18.32 -0.38
CA VAL A 114 2.00 16.96 0.02
C VAL A 114 2.73 16.25 -1.11
N ALA A 115 2.23 16.35 -2.33
CA ALA A 115 2.84 15.76 -3.51
C ALA A 115 4.25 16.31 -3.78
N ASP A 116 4.45 17.61 -3.65
CA ASP A 116 5.78 18.23 -3.80
C ASP A 116 6.76 17.69 -2.74
N SER A 117 6.28 17.50 -1.51
CA SER A 117 7.08 16.92 -0.42
C SER A 117 7.48 15.47 -0.73
N ILE A 118 6.56 14.66 -1.28
CA ILE A 118 6.83 13.27 -1.68
C ILE A 118 7.82 13.26 -2.85
N ARG A 119 7.57 14.04 -3.89
CA ARG A 119 8.43 14.16 -5.08
C ARG A 119 9.86 14.54 -4.75
N ALA A 120 10.05 15.41 -3.76
CA ALA A 120 11.38 15.80 -3.29
C ALA A 120 12.17 14.63 -2.65
N LEU A 121 11.49 13.57 -2.19
CA LEU A 121 12.11 12.39 -1.58
C LEU A 121 12.41 11.27 -2.58
N LEU A 122 11.71 11.22 -3.73
CA LEU A 122 11.86 10.16 -4.73
C LEU A 122 13.31 9.95 -5.20
N PRO A 123 14.10 10.99 -5.51
CA PRO A 123 15.48 10.79 -5.94
C PRO A 123 16.36 10.19 -4.84
N LYS A 124 16.10 10.53 -3.57
CA LYS A 124 16.83 9.96 -2.43
C LYS A 124 16.50 8.48 -2.21
N ALA A 125 15.31 8.06 -2.61
CA ALA A 125 14.89 6.66 -2.61
C ALA A 125 15.35 5.89 -3.86
N GLY A 126 16.07 6.53 -4.78
CA GLY A 126 16.56 5.91 -6.02
C GLY A 126 15.57 5.92 -7.18
N PHE A 127 14.41 6.58 -7.03
CA PHE A 127 13.42 6.72 -8.09
C PHE A 127 13.77 7.94 -8.97
N THR A 128 14.73 7.73 -9.87
CA THR A 128 15.24 8.76 -10.79
C THR A 128 14.89 8.43 -12.24
N ALA A 129 15.01 9.43 -13.13
CA ALA A 129 14.87 9.22 -14.56
C ALA A 129 15.88 8.20 -15.13
N GLU A 130 17.04 8.05 -14.50
CA GLU A 130 18.04 7.04 -14.87
C GLU A 130 17.60 5.61 -14.50
N ALA A 131 16.94 5.45 -13.35
CA ALA A 131 16.38 4.17 -12.92
C ALA A 131 15.10 3.77 -13.67
N ALA A 132 14.41 4.74 -14.29
CA ALA A 132 13.13 4.55 -14.95
C ALA A 132 13.09 3.38 -15.95
N PRO A 133 14.04 3.23 -16.89
CA PRO A 133 14.00 2.12 -17.84
C PRO A 133 14.11 0.75 -17.15
N LEU A 134 14.82 0.67 -16.01
CA LEU A 134 14.91 -0.57 -15.24
C LEU A 134 13.58 -0.88 -14.53
N ILE A 135 12.99 0.11 -13.87
CA ILE A 135 11.69 -0.02 -13.19
C ILE A 135 10.64 -0.46 -14.19
N GLU A 136 10.51 0.21 -15.33
CA GLU A 136 9.51 -0.11 -16.35
C GLU A 136 9.69 -1.50 -16.94
N ARG A 137 10.93 -1.91 -17.24
CA ARG A 137 11.20 -3.29 -17.70
C ARG A 137 10.88 -4.33 -16.64
N TRP A 138 11.21 -4.07 -15.37
CA TRP A 138 10.89 -4.97 -14.28
C TRP A 138 9.37 -5.11 -14.12
N THR A 139 8.65 -3.99 -14.01
CA THR A 139 7.19 -3.95 -13.88
C THR A 139 6.50 -4.68 -15.02
N LYS A 140 6.92 -4.43 -16.27
CA LYS A 140 6.34 -5.12 -17.43
C LYS A 140 6.55 -6.63 -17.35
N ARG A 141 7.77 -7.10 -17.03
CA ARG A 141 8.04 -8.55 -16.91
C ARG A 141 7.20 -9.20 -15.82
N GLN A 142 7.04 -8.54 -14.68
CA GLN A 142 6.18 -9.07 -13.61
C GLN A 142 4.72 -9.11 -14.05
N ALA A 143 4.22 -8.07 -14.71
CA ALA A 143 2.86 -8.04 -15.23
C ALA A 143 2.61 -9.12 -16.29
N ASP A 144 3.55 -9.32 -17.23
CA ASP A 144 3.45 -10.38 -18.25
C ASP A 144 3.41 -11.78 -17.60
N ALA A 145 4.20 -12.00 -16.53
CA ALA A 145 4.21 -13.26 -15.79
C ALA A 145 2.91 -13.48 -15.00
N LEU A 146 2.38 -12.43 -14.36
CA LEU A 146 1.10 -12.47 -13.67
C LEU A 146 -0.05 -12.73 -14.65
N ASP A 147 -0.05 -12.09 -15.83
CA ASP A 147 -1.07 -12.29 -16.86
C ASP A 147 -1.08 -13.75 -17.35
N ALA A 148 0.09 -14.32 -17.65
CA ALA A 148 0.21 -15.71 -18.05
C ALA A 148 -0.23 -16.71 -16.95
N HIS A 149 0.00 -16.35 -15.68
CA HIS A 149 -0.46 -17.13 -14.53
C HIS A 149 -1.99 -17.04 -14.36
N PHE A 150 -2.54 -15.84 -14.40
CA PHE A 150 -3.97 -15.61 -14.22
C PHE A 150 -4.83 -16.07 -15.41
N ALA A 151 -4.22 -16.31 -16.57
CA ALA A 151 -4.87 -17.01 -17.68
C ALA A 151 -5.21 -18.48 -17.34
N GLN A 152 -4.54 -19.07 -16.35
CA GLN A 152 -4.68 -20.48 -15.98
C GLN A 152 -5.19 -20.69 -14.55
N HIS A 153 -4.96 -19.73 -13.65
CA HIS A 153 -5.28 -19.83 -12.22
C HIS A 153 -6.05 -18.60 -11.74
N ALA A 154 -7.02 -18.78 -10.87
CA ALA A 154 -7.80 -17.65 -10.34
C ALA A 154 -7.02 -16.78 -9.34
N TYR A 155 -6.00 -17.34 -8.67
CA TYR A 155 -5.21 -16.69 -7.62
C TYR A 155 -3.72 -17.05 -7.74
N LEU A 156 -2.86 -16.29 -7.04
CA LEU A 156 -1.42 -16.56 -6.97
C LEU A 156 -1.12 -17.98 -6.48
N SER A 157 -1.91 -18.47 -5.52
CA SER A 157 -1.80 -19.81 -4.94
C SER A 157 -2.69 -20.85 -5.65
N GLY A 158 -3.07 -20.62 -6.90
CA GLY A 158 -3.94 -21.52 -7.68
C GLY A 158 -5.42 -21.15 -7.56
N GLU A 159 -6.20 -21.99 -6.88
CA GLU A 159 -7.68 -21.86 -6.82
C GLU A 159 -8.19 -21.15 -5.56
N ARG A 160 -7.29 -20.60 -4.73
CA ARG A 160 -7.66 -19.94 -3.48
C ARG A 160 -6.88 -18.65 -3.25
N ALA A 161 -7.58 -17.62 -2.78
CA ALA A 161 -6.96 -16.42 -2.25
C ALA A 161 -6.10 -16.74 -1.02
N SER A 162 -4.91 -16.16 -0.95
CA SER A 162 -4.05 -16.18 0.23
C SER A 162 -3.75 -14.75 0.68
N ARG A 163 -3.02 -14.62 1.80
CA ARG A 163 -2.39 -13.35 2.16
C ARG A 163 -1.50 -12.83 1.04
#